data_AF-A0A7X3BZL7-F1
#
_entry.id   AF-A0A7X3BZL7-F1
#
_cell.length_a   1.000
_cell.length_b   1.000
_cell.length_c   1.000
_cell.angle_alpha   90.00
_cell.angle_beta   90.00
_cell.angle_gamma   90.00
#
_symmetry.space_group_name_H-M   'P 1'
#
loop_
_entity.id
_entity.type
_entity.pdbx_description
1 polymer ?
#
loop_
_entity_poly.entity_id
_entity_poly.type
_entity_poly.pdbx_seq_one_letter_code
_entity_poly.pdbx_strand_id
1 'polypeptide(L)' 'EKNLSSHIFRHSHISFLAESGLPIKSIMDRVGHSNAKMTLEIYSHTTEDMEDKLVNKLDTIF' A
#
# COMPACT_ATOMS: atom_id res chain seq x y z
N GLU A 1 8.23 -5.35 -22.48
CA GLU A 1 7.10 -4.41 -22.65
C GLU A 1 6.17 -4.55 -21.46
N LYS A 2 5.80 -3.47 -20.76
CA LYS A 2 4.82 -3.53 -19.66
C LYS A 2 3.43 -3.57 -20.29
N ASN A 3 2.79 -4.74 -20.30
CA ASN A 3 1.43 -4.90 -20.79
C ASN A 3 0.48 -4.02 -19.97
N LEU A 4 -0.01 -2.94 -20.58
CA LEU A 4 -1.00 -2.05 -19.98
C LEU A 4 -2.33 -2.80 -19.84
N SER A 5 -2.66 -3.13 -18.60
CA SER A 5 -3.90 -3.80 -18.20
C SER A 5 -4.63 -2.96 -17.15
N SER A 6 -5.94 -3.13 -17.04
CA SER A 6 -6.74 -2.58 -15.94
C SER A 6 -6.19 -2.95 -14.56
N HIS A 7 -5.47 -4.08 -14.46
CA HIS A 7 -4.73 -4.48 -13.27
C HIS A 7 -3.70 -3.44 -12.82
N ILE A 8 -2.97 -2.79 -13.75
CA ILE A 8 -1.93 -1.80 -13.40
C ILE A 8 -2.55 -0.61 -12.66
N PHE A 9 -3.72 -0.13 -13.08
CA PHE A 9 -4.42 0.94 -12.37
C PHE A 9 -4.84 0.51 -10.96
N ARG A 10 -5.25 -0.75 -10.79
CA ARG A 10 -5.54 -1.31 -9.46
C ARG A 10 -4.28 -1.36 -8.58
N HIS A 11 -3.13 -1.74 -9.14
CA HIS A 11 -1.84 -1.71 -8.43
C HIS A 11 -1.50 -0.28 -8.00
N SER A 12 -1.49 0.67 -8.92
CA SER A 12 -1.19 2.08 -8.60
C SER A 12 -2.15 2.67 -7.58
N HIS A 13 -3.44 2.33 -7.65
CA HIS A 13 -4.42 2.79 -6.66
C HIS A 13 -4.14 2.22 -5.26
N ILE A 14 -3.81 0.93 -5.15
CA ILE A 14 -3.47 0.30 -3.86
C ILE A 14 -2.17 0.89 -3.30
N SER A 15 -1.13 1.04 -4.12
CA SER A 15 0.15 1.66 -3.71
C SER A 15 -0.07 3.06 -3.16
N PHE A 16 -0.87 3.89 -3.84
CA PHE A 16 -1.20 5.23 -3.38
C PHE A 16 -1.91 5.24 -2.01
N LEU A 17 -2.89 4.34 -1.80
CA LEU A 17 -3.60 4.25 -0.53
C LEU A 17 -2.69 3.73 0.60
N ALA A 18 -1.80 2.78 0.29
CA ALA A 18 -0.83 2.24 1.24
C ALA A 18 0.19 3.32 1.66
N GLU A 19 0.74 4.07 0.70
CA GLU A 19 1.67 5.19 0.96
C GLU A 19 1.02 6.32 1.76
N SER A 20 -0.29 6.50 1.62
CA SER A 20 -1.10 7.44 2.40
C SER A 20 -1.32 6.99 3.85
N GLY A 21 -0.85 5.79 4.22
CA GLY A 21 -0.95 5.24 5.57
C GLY A 21 -2.33 4.71 5.96
N LEU A 22 -3.16 4.36 4.98
CA LEU A 22 -4.47 3.77 5.24
C LEU A 22 -4.32 2.31 5.71
N PRO A 23 -5.17 1.84 6.65
CA PRO A 23 -5.15 0.45 7.08
C PRO A 23 -5.41 -0.50 5.90
N ILE A 24 -4.60 -1.56 5.79
CA ILE A 24 -4.72 -2.56 4.72
C ILE A 24 -6.13 -3.14 4.60
N LYS A 25 -6.83 -3.31 5.73
CA LYS A 25 -8.21 -3.80 5.75
C LYS A 25 -9.17 -2.86 5.02
N SER A 26 -9.05 -1.56 5.27
CA SER A 26 -9.84 -0.54 4.58
C SER A 26 -9.54 -0.48 3.09
N ILE A 27 -8.28 -0.71 2.70
CA ILE A 27 -7.86 -0.77 1.29
C ILE A 27 -8.48 -2.01 0.61
N MET A 28 -8.42 -3.18 1.26
CA MET A 28 -9.01 -4.42 0.75
C MET A 28 -10.53 -4.33 0.59
N ASP A 29 -11.23 -3.72 1.55
CA ASP A 29 -12.67 -3.50 1.47
C ASP A 29 -13.01 -2.57 0.29
N ARG A 30 -12.17 -1.56 0.01
CA ARG A 30 -12.33 -0.61 -1.11
C ARG A 30 -12.10 -1.24 -2.48
N VAL A 31 -11.07 -2.08 -2.62
CA VAL A 31 -10.68 -2.68 -3.92
C VAL A 31 -11.28 -4.07 -4.16
N GLY A 32 -12.05 -4.58 -3.20
CA GLY A 32 -12.67 -5.89 -3.23
C GLY A 32 -11.73 -7.03 -2.80
N HIS A 33 -12.29 -8.00 -2.06
CA HIS A 33 -11.57 -9.11 -1.41
C HIS A 33 -10.94 -10.11 -2.39
N SER A 34 -11.22 -10.00 -3.68
CA SER A 34 -10.74 -10.93 -4.71
C SER A 34 -9.23 -10.88 -4.95
N ASN A 35 -8.50 -9.91 -4.38
CA ASN A 35 -7.06 -9.80 -4.60
C ASN A 35 -6.26 -9.37 -3.36
N ALA A 36 -6.51 -10.06 -2.26
CA ALA A 36 -5.77 -9.89 -1.01
C ALA A 36 -4.25 -10.10 -1.20
N LYS A 37 -3.85 -11.11 -1.99
CA LYS A 37 -2.43 -11.42 -2.26
C LYS A 37 -1.67 -10.22 -2.83
N MET A 38 -2.22 -9.60 -3.88
CA MET A 38 -1.66 -8.40 -4.50
C MET A 38 -1.61 -7.21 -3.54
N THR A 39 -2.66 -7.06 -2.72
CA THR A 39 -2.73 -5.97 -1.73
C THR A 39 -1.66 -6.14 -0.66
N LEU A 40 -1.45 -7.37 -0.19
CA LEU A 40 -0.40 -7.74 0.76
C LEU A 40 1.00 -7.55 0.19
N GLU A 41 1.26 -7.95 -1.07
CA GLU A 41 2.57 -7.75 -1.71
C GLU A 41 2.94 -6.28 -1.82
N ILE A 42 2.00 -5.42 -2.25
CA ILE A 42 2.23 -3.96 -2.32
C ILE A 42 2.46 -3.40 -0.92
N TYR A 43 1.58 -3.75 0.01
CA TYR A 43 1.66 -3.23 1.38
C TYR A 43 2.97 -3.64 2.06
N SER A 44 3.45 -4.88 1.85
CA SER A 44 4.71 -5.38 2.40
C SER A 44 5.90 -4.53 1.95
N HIS A 45 5.94 -4.11 0.69
CA HIS A 45 6.98 -3.21 0.19
C HIS A 45 6.85 -1.80 0.76
N THR A 46 5.63 -1.28 0.88
CA THR A 46 5.40 0.06 1.44
C THR A 46 5.67 0.11 2.95
N THR A 47 5.54 -1.00 3.68
CA THR A 47 5.85 -1.05 5.13
C THR A 47 7.31 -0.77 5.44
N GLU A 48 8.25 -1.21 4.60
CA GLU A 48 9.68 -0.91 4.80
C GLU A 48 9.92 0.61 4.75
N ASP A 49 9.37 1.30 3.74
CA ASP A 49 9.45 2.77 3.62
C ASP A 49 8.62 3.50 4.70
N MET A 50 7.54 2.91 5.19
CA MET A 50 6.73 3.46 6.27
C MET A 50 7.38 3.28 7.64
N GLU A 51 8.18 2.24 7.84
CA GLU A 51 8.92 2.00 9.09
C GLU A 51 9.93 3.13 9.31
N ASP A 52 10.68 3.51 8.28
CA ASP A 52 11.58 4.67 8.31
C ASP A 52 10.81 5.97 8.61
N LYS A 53 9.63 6.16 8.00
CA LYS A 53 8.77 7.33 8.30
C LYS A 53 8.24 7.31 9.73
N LEU A 54 7.93 6.13 10.28
CA LEU A 54 7.47 5.96 11.66
C LEU A 54 8.59 6.28 12.64
N VAL A 55 9.80 5.75 12.42
CA VAL A 55 10.98 6.04 13.26
C VAL A 55 11.26 7.54 13.26
N ASN A 56 11.35 8.18 12.09
CA ASN A 56 11.56 9.63 12.00
C ASN A 56 10.46 10.45 12.68
N LYS A 57 9.20 9.99 12.60
CA LYS A 57 8.07 10.67 13.23
C LYS A 57 8.07 10.49 14.75
N LEU A 58 8.51 9.34 15.25
CA LEU A 58 8.71 9.10 16.68
C LEU A 58 9.88 9.94 17.22
N ASP A 59 11.00 10.03 16.51
CA ASP A 59 12.14 10.89 16.85
C ASP A 59 11.81 12.40 16.85
N THR A 60 10.72 12.80 16.18
CA THR A 60 10.23 14.19 16.23
C THR A 60 9.29 14.44 17.42
N ILE A 61 8.66 13.39 17.96
CA ILE A 61 7.70 13.47 19.07
C ILE A 61 8.40 13.32 20.42
N PHE A 62 9.49 12.55 20.49
CA PHE A 62 10.29 12.29 21.68
C PHE A 62 11.63 13.02 21.63
#